data_AF-A0A1V6E5S6-F1
#
_entry.id   AF-A0A1V6E5S6-F1
#
_cell.length_a   1.000
_cell.length_b   1.000
_cell.length_c   1.000
_cell.angle_alpha   90.00
_cell.angle_beta   90.00
_cell.angle_gamma   90.00
#
_symmetry.space_group_name_H-M   'P 1'
#
loop_
_entity.id
_entity.type
_entity.pdbx_description
1 polymer ?
#
loop_
_entity_poly.entity_id
_entity_poly.type
_entity_poly.pdbx_seq_one_letter_code
_entity_poly.pdbx_strand_id
1 'polypeptide(L)'
;MRELRSWIIERLDSDETVVLAAVTHASGSTARGTDALMAVDMNGRMEGTVGGGYIENQAIMAIRKLLEVGGDHQDLFFDLSPEAQQNQMTCGGKVSLHIERIDPQSEAYNALKTCFEHVESGNPCAFIVARTSEEKHCFAIDKEGRALYPHLQKTSASSLESAHNSYGASCFELELPEADKFKRARAFQLGFKPDPIAYIFGAGHVGKATSVAASLVGFRVIVTDDRAELLTRERFPNANMLRIIENFSDPLMASRDAPAIEIGPQDCAMILTRKPDIDKEMLSCLLRTKAGYIGLIGSKTKRDGIFAALREEGFSESDLSRVHSPIGLGIGAQTPEEIAISIMAEVIAVRSGVLPKL
;
A
#
# COMPACT_ATOMS: atom_id res chain seq x y z
N MET A 1 -2.08 -0.22 -6.63
CA MET A 1 -3.20 -1.03 -6.07
C MET A 1 -4.53 -0.28 -6.08
N ARG A 2 -4.60 1.03 -5.79
CA ARG A 2 -5.87 1.78 -5.86
C ARG A 2 -6.61 1.63 -7.19
N GLU A 3 -5.96 1.95 -8.31
CA GLU A 3 -6.57 1.86 -9.65
C GLU A 3 -7.09 0.43 -9.94
N LEU A 4 -6.30 -0.60 -9.58
CA LEU A 4 -6.71 -2.01 -9.70
C LEU A 4 -7.97 -2.32 -8.86
N ARG A 5 -8.05 -1.83 -7.61
CA ARG A 5 -9.22 -2.04 -6.75
C ARG A 5 -10.47 -1.36 -7.33
N SER A 6 -10.34 -0.11 -7.76
CA SER A 6 -11.44 0.62 -8.41
C SER A 6 -11.90 -0.08 -9.69
N TRP A 7 -10.95 -0.51 -10.53
CA TRP A 7 -11.21 -1.28 -11.74
C TRP A 7 -12.03 -2.54 -11.44
N ILE A 8 -11.62 -3.34 -10.44
CA ILE A 8 -12.33 -4.58 -10.07
C ILE A 8 -13.78 -4.29 -9.66
N ILE A 9 -13.99 -3.32 -8.77
CA ILE A 9 -15.33 -2.99 -8.27
C ILE A 9 -16.22 -2.43 -9.39
N GLU A 10 -15.70 -1.58 -10.27
CA GLU A 10 -16.46 -1.06 -11.40
C GLU A 10 -17.03 -2.16 -12.30
N ARG A 11 -16.27 -3.24 -12.56
CA ARG A 11 -16.76 -4.38 -13.35
C ARG A 11 -17.82 -5.18 -12.59
N LEU A 12 -17.53 -5.51 -11.33
CA LEU A 12 -18.44 -6.31 -10.53
C LEU A 12 -19.78 -5.58 -10.27
N ASP A 13 -19.73 -4.26 -10.07
CA ASP A 13 -20.92 -3.40 -9.97
C ASP A 13 -21.69 -3.29 -11.31
N SER A 14 -21.00 -3.52 -12.44
CA SER A 14 -21.59 -3.55 -13.79
C SER A 14 -22.07 -4.95 -14.20
N ASP A 15 -22.21 -5.88 -13.25
CA ASP A 15 -22.63 -7.27 -13.48
C ASP A 15 -21.65 -8.07 -14.39
N GLU A 16 -20.37 -7.69 -14.39
CA GLU A 16 -19.31 -8.42 -15.09
C GLU A 16 -18.48 -9.27 -14.10
N THR A 17 -18.33 -10.56 -14.38
CA THR A 17 -17.41 -11.45 -13.63
C THR A 17 -15.95 -11.01 -13.81
N VAL A 18 -15.21 -11.03 -12.71
CA VAL A 18 -13.77 -10.75 -12.67
C VAL A 18 -13.03 -11.97 -12.11
N VAL A 19 -11.90 -12.31 -12.73
CA VAL A 19 -11.00 -13.36 -12.24
C VAL A 19 -9.71 -12.72 -11.73
N LEU A 20 -9.40 -12.98 -10.47
CA LEU A 20 -8.17 -12.53 -9.82
C LEU A 20 -7.08 -13.59 -10.00
N ALA A 21 -5.85 -13.15 -10.25
CA ALA A 21 -4.65 -13.99 -10.20
C ALA A 21 -3.63 -13.33 -9.29
N ALA A 22 -3.23 -14.02 -8.23
CA ALA A 22 -2.39 -13.49 -7.16
C ALA A 22 -1.17 -14.38 -6.90
N VAL A 23 0.00 -13.78 -6.67
CA VAL A 23 1.22 -14.50 -6.32
C VAL A 23 1.17 -14.91 -4.85
N THR A 24 0.92 -16.19 -4.55
CA THR A 24 0.79 -16.68 -3.16
C THR A 24 2.10 -17.15 -2.58
N HIS A 25 3.09 -17.43 -3.42
CA HIS A 25 4.44 -17.77 -3.02
C HIS A 25 5.43 -17.35 -4.09
N ALA A 26 6.55 -16.76 -3.67
CA ALA A 26 7.67 -16.44 -4.54
C ALA A 26 8.97 -16.73 -3.78
N SER A 27 9.86 -17.51 -4.39
CA SER A 27 11.20 -17.76 -3.86
C SER A 27 12.27 -17.71 -4.95
N GLY A 28 13.47 -17.26 -4.58
CA GLY A 28 14.54 -16.97 -5.54
C GLY A 28 14.31 -15.67 -6.33
N SER A 29 15.01 -15.52 -7.45
CA SER A 29 14.96 -14.32 -8.30
C SER A 29 13.67 -14.28 -9.14
N THR A 30 12.62 -13.74 -8.55
CA THR A 30 11.28 -13.57 -9.17
C THR A 30 11.01 -12.09 -9.43
N ALA A 31 10.17 -11.79 -10.44
CA ALA A 31 9.90 -10.41 -10.84
C ALA A 31 9.02 -9.62 -9.84
N ARG A 32 8.18 -10.33 -9.07
CA ARG A 32 7.24 -9.77 -8.10
C ARG A 32 7.12 -10.67 -6.87
N GLY A 33 6.81 -10.08 -5.72
CA GLY A 33 6.56 -10.79 -4.47
C GLY A 33 5.07 -11.12 -4.31
N THR A 34 4.67 -11.46 -3.08
CA THR A 34 3.28 -11.78 -2.75
C THR A 34 2.33 -10.57 -2.80
N ASP A 35 2.84 -9.38 -3.13
CA ASP A 35 2.08 -8.17 -3.37
C ASP A 35 1.55 -8.04 -4.81
N ALA A 36 1.95 -8.95 -5.71
CA ALA A 36 1.47 -8.97 -7.09
C ALA A 36 0.04 -9.52 -7.22
N LEU A 37 -0.80 -8.75 -7.90
CA LEU A 37 -2.19 -9.07 -8.21
C LEU A 37 -2.50 -8.61 -9.63
N MET A 38 -3.21 -9.46 -10.38
CA MET A 38 -3.79 -9.17 -11.68
C MET A 38 -5.28 -9.49 -11.65
N ALA A 39 -6.09 -8.67 -12.29
CA ALA A 39 -7.51 -8.93 -12.51
C ALA A 39 -7.79 -8.99 -14.01
N VAL A 40 -8.63 -9.94 -14.43
CA VAL A 40 -9.03 -10.15 -15.82
C VAL A 40 -10.55 -10.27 -15.88
N ASP A 41 -11.19 -9.56 -16.80
CA ASP A 41 -12.63 -9.68 -17.03
C ASP A 41 -12.95 -10.73 -18.10
N MET A 42 -14.25 -11.00 -18.30
CA MET A 42 -14.72 -11.97 -19.29
C MET A 42 -14.40 -11.57 -20.75
N ASN A 43 -14.11 -10.30 -21.01
CA ASN A 43 -13.70 -9.80 -22.33
C ASN A 43 -12.18 -9.89 -22.55
N GLY A 44 -11.44 -10.38 -21.55
CA GLY A 44 -9.98 -10.48 -21.59
C GLY A 44 -9.25 -9.16 -21.37
N ARG A 45 -9.95 -8.09 -20.95
CA ARG A 45 -9.30 -6.86 -20.48
C ARG A 45 -8.70 -7.14 -19.11
N MET A 46 -7.54 -6.56 -18.83
CA MET A 46 -6.81 -6.81 -17.59
C MET A 46 -6.27 -5.53 -16.96
N GLU A 47 -6.05 -5.59 -15.65
CA GLU A 47 -5.38 -4.57 -14.84
C GLU A 47 -4.47 -5.24 -13.82
N GLY A 48 -3.35 -4.59 -13.46
CA GLY A 48 -2.33 -5.19 -12.60
C GLY A 48 -1.43 -6.20 -13.35
N THR A 49 -0.57 -6.89 -12.60
CA THR A 49 0.37 -7.87 -13.16
C THR A 49 0.87 -8.84 -12.08
N VAL A 50 1.15 -10.07 -12.49
CA VAL A 50 1.76 -11.12 -11.64
C VAL A 50 3.24 -11.35 -11.92
N GLY A 51 3.87 -10.54 -12.78
CA GLY A 51 5.30 -10.66 -13.09
C GLY A 51 5.68 -10.44 -14.56
N GLY A 52 4.70 -10.22 -15.45
CA GLY A 52 4.90 -10.00 -16.88
C GLY A 52 5.40 -11.23 -17.65
N GLY A 53 5.29 -11.17 -18.99
CA GLY A 53 5.85 -12.20 -19.88
C GLY A 53 5.15 -13.55 -19.80
N TYR A 54 5.91 -14.63 -19.60
CA TYR A 54 5.40 -16.01 -19.67
C TYR A 54 4.39 -16.33 -18.56
N ILE A 55 4.67 -15.95 -17.30
CA ILE A 55 3.79 -16.26 -16.16
C ILE A 55 2.41 -15.63 -16.36
N GLU A 56 2.38 -14.39 -16.84
CA GLU A 56 1.15 -13.67 -17.14
C GLU A 56 0.37 -14.35 -18.26
N ASN A 57 1.04 -14.78 -19.34
CA ASN A 57 0.40 -15.52 -20.42
C ASN A 57 -0.19 -16.86 -19.96
N GLN A 58 0.55 -17.61 -19.15
CA GLN A 58 0.07 -18.88 -18.57
C GLN A 58 -1.11 -18.68 -17.62
N ALA A 59 -1.10 -17.61 -16.82
CA ALA A 59 -2.23 -17.25 -15.97
C ALA A 59 -3.47 -16.95 -16.82
N ILE A 60 -3.35 -16.18 -17.90
CA ILE A 60 -4.47 -15.88 -18.81
C ILE A 60 -5.02 -17.18 -19.47
N MET A 61 -4.15 -18.08 -19.91
CA MET A 61 -4.56 -19.37 -20.47
C MET A 61 -5.30 -20.23 -19.45
N ALA A 62 -4.80 -20.28 -18.21
CA ALA A 62 -5.44 -20.99 -17.11
C ALA A 62 -6.81 -20.37 -16.75
N ILE A 63 -6.91 -19.04 -16.70
CA ILE A 63 -8.19 -18.32 -16.48
C ILE A 63 -9.21 -18.71 -17.55
N ARG A 64 -8.82 -18.69 -18.84
CA ARG A 64 -9.74 -19.10 -19.93
C ARG A 64 -10.23 -20.53 -19.75
N LYS A 65 -9.32 -21.47 -19.47
CA LYS A 65 -9.67 -22.87 -19.24
C LYS A 65 -10.56 -23.06 -18.02
N LEU A 66 -10.28 -22.34 -16.93
CA LEU A 66 -11.09 -22.35 -15.71
C LEU A 66 -12.54 -21.94 -16.01
N LEU A 67 -12.71 -20.85 -16.77
CA LEU A 67 -14.02 -20.36 -17.18
C LEU A 67 -14.75 -21.33 -18.12
N GLU A 68 -14.04 -21.95 -19.08
CA GLU A 68 -14.60 -22.95 -20.00
C GLU A 68 -15.19 -24.17 -19.28
N VAL A 69 -14.52 -24.65 -18.22
CA VAL A 69 -14.99 -25.80 -17.43
C VAL A 69 -15.96 -25.41 -16.30
N GLY A 70 -16.28 -24.12 -16.16
CA GLY A 70 -17.17 -23.60 -15.12
C GLY A 70 -16.57 -23.65 -13.71
N GLY A 71 -15.24 -23.66 -13.57
CA GLY A 71 -14.58 -23.64 -12.27
C GLY A 71 -14.57 -22.25 -11.61
N ASP A 72 -14.25 -22.23 -10.31
CA ASP A 72 -14.22 -21.01 -9.50
C ASP A 72 -12.82 -20.65 -8.95
N HIS A 73 -11.87 -21.57 -8.98
CA HIS A 73 -10.48 -21.32 -8.60
C HIS A 73 -9.51 -22.31 -9.24
N GLN A 74 -8.22 -21.94 -9.27
CA GLN A 74 -7.14 -22.83 -9.69
C GLN A 74 -5.80 -22.37 -9.10
N ASP A 75 -4.98 -23.31 -8.63
CA ASP A 75 -3.58 -23.03 -8.31
C ASP A 75 -2.66 -23.40 -9.45
N LEU A 76 -1.64 -22.57 -9.64
CA LEU A 76 -0.58 -22.79 -10.62
C LEU A 76 0.76 -22.75 -9.89
N PHE A 77 1.65 -23.64 -10.30
CA PHE A 77 3.02 -23.68 -9.81
C PHE A 77 3.97 -23.60 -11.00
N PHE A 78 4.91 -22.67 -10.91
CA PHE A 78 5.92 -22.41 -11.91
C PHE A 78 7.31 -22.61 -11.30
N ASP A 79 8.04 -23.59 -11.81
CA ASP A 79 9.48 -23.70 -11.58
C ASP A 79 10.20 -23.02 -12.74
N LEU A 80 10.79 -21.85 -12.47
CA LEU A 80 11.51 -21.05 -13.46
C LEU A 80 13.03 -21.27 -13.36
N SER A 81 13.47 -22.26 -12.57
CA SER A 81 14.88 -22.60 -12.46
C SER A 81 15.49 -22.94 -13.84
N PRO A 82 16.79 -22.65 -14.05
CA PRO A 82 17.47 -22.94 -15.32
C PRO A 82 17.37 -24.40 -15.74
N GLU A 83 17.28 -25.33 -14.79
CA GLU A 83 17.13 -26.76 -15.03
C GLU A 83 15.75 -27.13 -15.58
N ALA A 84 14.71 -26.35 -15.26
CA ALA A 84 13.33 -26.59 -15.66
C ALA A 84 12.97 -25.95 -17.02
N GLN A 85 13.75 -24.98 -17.50
CA GLN A 85 13.43 -24.24 -18.73
C GLN A 85 14.47 -24.41 -19.85
N GLN A 86 14.01 -24.96 -20.98
CA GLN A 86 14.77 -25.07 -22.23
C GLN A 86 14.83 -23.74 -23.01
N ASN A 87 15.32 -22.65 -22.38
CA ASN A 87 15.60 -21.31 -22.94
C ASN A 87 14.42 -20.34 -23.19
N GLN A 88 13.52 -20.06 -22.23
CA GLN A 88 12.53 -18.98 -22.45
C GLN A 88 12.40 -17.89 -21.38
N MET A 89 13.06 -17.96 -20.21
CA MET A 89 13.17 -16.81 -19.29
C MET A 89 14.48 -16.79 -18.48
N THR A 90 14.88 -15.59 -18.04
CA THR A 90 16.09 -15.32 -17.23
C THR A 90 15.83 -15.24 -15.72
N CYS A 91 14.57 -15.37 -15.27
CA CYS A 91 14.21 -15.35 -13.85
C CYS A 91 14.24 -16.78 -13.28
N GLY A 92 15.22 -17.10 -12.42
CA GLY A 92 15.48 -18.46 -11.92
C GLY A 92 14.68 -18.93 -10.69
N GLY A 93 13.54 -18.31 -10.39
CA GLY A 93 12.79 -18.54 -9.14
C GLY A 93 11.65 -19.57 -9.22
N LYS A 94 10.98 -19.81 -8.09
CA LYS A 94 9.72 -20.58 -8.02
C LYS A 94 8.57 -19.64 -7.67
N VAL A 95 7.46 -19.77 -8.37
CA VAL A 95 6.28 -18.91 -8.20
C VAL A 95 5.03 -19.78 -8.12
N SER A 96 4.20 -19.54 -7.11
CA SER A 96 2.85 -20.07 -7.04
C SER A 96 1.84 -18.96 -7.27
N LEU A 97 0.85 -19.20 -8.13
CA LEU A 97 -0.30 -18.33 -8.31
C LEU A 97 -1.56 -19.00 -7.80
N HIS A 98 -2.46 -18.21 -7.23
CA HIS A 98 -3.84 -18.59 -7.01
C HIS A 98 -4.75 -17.77 -7.92
N ILE A 99 -5.61 -18.46 -8.65
CA ILE A 99 -6.67 -17.88 -9.48
C ILE A 99 -7.98 -18.02 -8.70
N GLU A 100 -8.70 -16.92 -8.55
CA GLU A 100 -9.98 -16.85 -7.85
C GLU A 100 -11.01 -16.11 -8.70
N ARG A 101 -12.10 -16.78 -9.07
CA ARG A 101 -13.22 -16.17 -9.79
C ARG A 101 -14.16 -15.47 -8.81
N ILE A 102 -14.50 -14.22 -9.13
CA ILE A 102 -15.44 -13.39 -8.39
C ILE A 102 -16.61 -13.07 -9.32
N ASP A 103 -17.77 -13.62 -9.01
CA ASP A 103 -19.00 -13.33 -9.73
C ASP A 103 -19.73 -12.12 -9.10
N PRO A 104 -20.46 -11.33 -9.89
CA PRO A 104 -21.33 -10.28 -9.37
C PRO A 104 -22.31 -10.83 -8.33
N GLN A 105 -22.64 -10.02 -7.33
CA GLN A 105 -23.61 -10.36 -6.27
C GLN A 105 -23.28 -11.62 -5.43
N SER A 106 -22.11 -12.25 -5.64
CA SER A 106 -21.65 -13.38 -4.84
C SER A 106 -21.20 -12.95 -3.44
N GLU A 107 -21.11 -13.90 -2.51
CA GLU A 107 -20.49 -13.64 -1.20
C GLU A 107 -19.05 -13.15 -1.33
N ALA A 108 -18.31 -13.66 -2.33
CA ALA A 108 -16.95 -13.24 -2.62
C ALA A 108 -16.88 -11.77 -3.03
N TYR A 109 -17.81 -11.31 -3.89
CA TYR A 109 -17.91 -9.90 -4.26
C TYR A 109 -18.22 -9.02 -3.04
N ASN A 110 -19.20 -9.40 -2.22
CA ASN A 110 -19.58 -8.61 -1.04
C ASN A 110 -18.43 -8.51 -0.03
N ALA A 111 -17.73 -9.62 0.25
CA ALA A 111 -16.55 -9.63 1.08
C ALA A 111 -15.43 -8.74 0.50
N LEU A 112 -15.15 -8.85 -0.80
CA LEU A 112 -14.11 -8.06 -1.45
C LEU A 112 -14.43 -6.56 -1.44
N LYS A 113 -15.69 -6.19 -1.67
CA LYS A 113 -16.18 -4.81 -1.59
C LYS A 113 -16.02 -4.23 -0.18
N THR A 114 -16.50 -4.94 0.84
CA THR A 114 -16.31 -4.54 2.25
C THR A 114 -14.84 -4.38 2.60
N CYS A 115 -13.98 -5.28 2.11
CA CYS A 115 -12.54 -5.19 2.30
C CYS A 115 -11.96 -3.90 1.70
N PHE A 116 -12.29 -3.59 0.45
CA PHE A 116 -11.79 -2.39 -0.23
C PHE A 116 -12.29 -1.10 0.40
N GLU A 117 -13.57 -1.01 0.77
CA GLU A 117 -14.15 0.13 1.48
C GLU A 117 -13.44 0.37 2.82
N HIS A 118 -13.12 -0.69 3.57
CA HIS A 118 -12.38 -0.57 4.81
C HIS A 118 -10.95 -0.05 4.59
N VAL A 119 -10.28 -0.53 3.54
CA VAL A 119 -8.94 -0.06 3.13
C VAL A 119 -8.96 1.42 2.72
N GLU A 120 -10.00 1.86 2.01
CA GLU A 120 -10.18 3.25 1.61
C GLU A 120 -10.46 4.18 2.80
N SER A 121 -11.06 3.65 3.88
CA SER A 121 -11.22 4.36 5.14
C SER A 121 -9.92 4.56 5.94
N GLY A 122 -8.79 4.05 5.42
CA GLY A 122 -7.47 4.18 6.04
C GLY A 122 -7.07 3.02 6.96
N ASN A 123 -7.83 1.92 6.95
CA ASN A 123 -7.60 0.78 7.84
C ASN A 123 -7.20 -0.49 7.05
N PRO A 124 -6.17 -1.25 7.47
CA PRO A 124 -5.85 -2.51 6.83
C PRO A 124 -7.00 -3.52 6.86
N CYS A 125 -7.13 -4.32 5.80
CA CYS A 125 -8.15 -5.37 5.73
C CYS A 125 -7.65 -6.55 4.89
N ALA A 126 -8.13 -7.75 5.21
CA ALA A 126 -7.89 -8.96 4.43
C ALA A 126 -9.19 -9.48 3.84
N PHE A 127 -9.16 -9.81 2.55
CA PHE A 127 -10.19 -10.60 1.87
C PHE A 127 -9.78 -12.07 1.93
N ILE A 128 -10.69 -12.96 2.33
CA ILE A 128 -10.41 -14.40 2.48
C ILE A 128 -11.52 -15.22 1.81
N VAL A 129 -11.10 -16.24 1.07
CA VAL A 129 -11.98 -17.31 0.55
C VAL A 129 -11.52 -18.63 1.16
N ALA A 130 -12.36 -19.24 1.99
CA ALA A 130 -12.11 -20.53 2.62
C ALA A 130 -13.02 -21.60 2.02
N ARG A 131 -12.43 -22.73 1.61
CA ARG A 131 -13.14 -23.85 0.99
C ARG A 131 -13.00 -25.11 1.83
N THR A 132 -14.13 -25.70 2.22
CA THR A 132 -14.22 -27.08 2.74
C THR A 132 -14.50 -28.04 1.58
N SER A 133 -14.77 -29.31 1.88
CA SER A 133 -15.19 -30.28 0.86
C SER A 133 -16.58 -30.00 0.28
N GLU A 134 -17.39 -29.18 0.94
CA GLU A 134 -18.82 -28.99 0.63
C GLU A 134 -19.19 -27.51 0.44
N GLU A 135 -18.49 -26.60 1.13
CA GLU A 135 -18.89 -25.19 1.22
C GLU A 135 -17.73 -24.24 0.91
N LYS A 136 -18.10 -23.07 0.38
CA LYS A 136 -17.23 -21.91 0.16
C LYS A 136 -17.70 -20.80 1.08
N HIS A 137 -16.79 -20.23 1.86
CA HIS A 137 -17.05 -19.12 2.75
C HIS A 137 -16.15 -17.94 2.41
N CYS A 138 -16.70 -16.73 2.42
CA CYS A 138 -15.98 -15.51 2.08
C CYS A 138 -15.99 -14.53 3.26
N PHE A 139 -14.83 -13.93 3.54
CA PHE A 139 -14.66 -13.02 4.67
C PHE A 139 -13.95 -11.73 4.28
N ALA A 140 -14.31 -10.64 4.95
CA ALA A 140 -13.50 -9.44 5.08
C ALA A 140 -13.11 -9.29 6.55
N ILE A 141 -11.83 -9.21 6.85
CA ILE A 141 -11.32 -9.23 8.23
C ILE A 141 -10.41 -8.01 8.47
N ASP A 142 -10.60 -7.32 9.59
CA ASP A 142 -9.73 -6.21 9.98
C ASP A 142 -8.39 -6.68 10.59
N LYS A 143 -7.53 -5.72 10.94
CA LYS A 143 -6.22 -6.01 11.54
C LYS A 143 -6.31 -6.64 12.95
N GLU A 144 -7.46 -6.55 13.62
CA GLU A 144 -7.73 -7.17 14.91
C GLU A 144 -8.35 -8.57 14.78
N GLY A 145 -8.52 -9.09 13.56
CA GLY A 145 -9.12 -10.40 13.32
C GLY A 145 -10.65 -10.41 13.38
N ARG A 146 -11.30 -9.24 13.41
CA ARG A 146 -12.77 -9.16 13.41
C ARG A 146 -13.31 -9.27 11.98
N ALA A 147 -14.32 -10.13 11.80
CA ALA A 147 -15.02 -10.27 10.52
C ALA A 147 -15.95 -9.06 10.30
N LEU A 148 -15.57 -8.21 9.37
CA LEU A 148 -16.39 -7.13 8.80
C LEU A 148 -17.45 -7.70 7.84
N TYR A 149 -17.12 -8.80 7.17
CA TYR A 149 -18.04 -9.59 6.35
C TYR A 149 -17.80 -11.10 6.56
N PRO A 150 -18.87 -11.93 6.66
CA PRO A 150 -20.19 -11.49 7.14
C PRO A 150 -20.02 -10.86 8.52
N HIS A 151 -20.87 -9.90 8.89
CA HIS A 151 -20.72 -9.21 10.17
C HIS A 151 -21.00 -10.18 11.34
N LEU A 152 -19.95 -10.72 11.94
CA LEU A 152 -20.03 -11.67 13.05
C LEU A 152 -19.72 -10.94 14.37
N GLN A 153 -20.70 -10.86 15.28
CA GLN A 153 -20.58 -10.09 16.52
C GLN A 153 -19.55 -10.65 17.53
N LYS A 154 -19.12 -11.91 17.37
CA LYS A 154 -17.97 -12.60 17.98
C LYS A 154 -18.18 -14.10 17.76
N THR A 155 -17.57 -14.66 16.72
CA THR A 155 -17.49 -16.13 16.57
C THR A 155 -16.01 -16.47 16.56
N SER A 156 -15.57 -17.29 17.54
CA SER A 156 -14.24 -17.91 17.69
C SER A 156 -13.17 -17.43 16.68
N ALA A 157 -12.72 -16.18 16.83
CA ALA A 157 -11.78 -15.54 15.93
C ALA A 157 -10.37 -16.15 15.99
N SER A 158 -10.10 -17.05 16.94
CA SER A 158 -8.80 -17.70 17.14
C SER A 158 -8.29 -18.44 15.89
N SER A 159 -9.17 -18.97 15.04
CA SER A 159 -8.75 -19.64 13.79
C SER A 159 -8.41 -18.65 12.67
N LEU A 160 -9.03 -17.46 12.65
CA LEU A 160 -8.78 -16.40 11.67
C LEU A 160 -7.68 -15.42 12.14
N GLU A 161 -7.37 -15.40 13.44
CA GLU A 161 -6.26 -14.65 14.04
C GLU A 161 -4.90 -15.05 13.47
N SER A 162 -4.73 -16.32 13.09
CA SER A 162 -3.49 -16.82 12.48
C SER A 162 -3.31 -16.35 11.03
N ALA A 163 -4.39 -15.92 10.36
CA ALA A 163 -4.42 -15.54 8.95
C ALA A 163 -4.07 -14.05 8.71
N HIS A 164 -4.51 -13.15 9.60
CA HIS A 164 -4.57 -11.71 9.32
C HIS A 164 -3.22 -10.97 9.30
N ASN A 165 -2.12 -11.60 9.72
CA ASN A 165 -0.82 -10.91 9.83
C ASN A 165 -0.04 -10.80 8.51
N SER A 166 -0.53 -11.42 7.44
CA SER A 166 0.14 -11.39 6.14
C SER A 166 -0.48 -10.35 5.21
N TYR A 167 0.28 -9.31 4.89
CA TYR A 167 0.00 -8.45 3.75
C TYR A 167 0.36 -9.16 2.44
N GLY A 168 -0.42 -8.91 1.38
CA GLY A 168 -0.29 -9.63 0.12
C GLY A 168 -1.08 -10.94 0.10
N ALA A 169 -0.82 -11.76 -0.90
CA ALA A 169 -1.54 -12.99 -1.15
C ALA A 169 -0.90 -14.20 -0.47
N SER A 170 -1.72 -15.11 0.04
CA SER A 170 -1.25 -16.37 0.63
C SER A 170 -2.32 -17.46 0.57
N CYS A 171 -1.88 -18.71 0.69
CA CYS A 171 -2.77 -19.85 0.94
C CYS A 171 -2.34 -20.57 2.22
N PHE A 172 -3.30 -21.01 3.02
CA PHE A 172 -3.07 -21.72 4.29
C PHE A 172 -4.26 -22.60 4.65
N GLU A 173 -4.10 -23.46 5.65
CA GLU A 173 -5.20 -24.26 6.23
C GLU A 173 -5.74 -23.56 7.48
N LEU A 174 -7.06 -23.59 7.66
CA LEU A 174 -7.73 -23.12 8.86
C LEU A 174 -8.87 -24.05 9.25
N GLU A 175 -9.33 -23.95 10.49
CA GLU A 175 -10.51 -24.68 10.98
C GLU A 175 -11.71 -23.76 11.08
N LEU A 176 -12.79 -24.10 10.37
CA LEU A 176 -14.08 -23.41 10.43
C LEU A 176 -15.03 -24.13 11.38
N PRO A 177 -15.75 -23.38 12.25
CA PRO A 177 -16.82 -23.95 13.06
C PRO A 177 -18.04 -24.24 12.18
N GLU A 178 -18.52 -25.48 12.21
CA GLU A 178 -19.71 -25.91 11.48
C GLU A 178 -20.58 -26.79 12.38
N ALA A 179 -21.71 -26.24 12.83
CA ALA A 179 -22.56 -26.80 13.88
C ALA A 179 -21.75 -27.20 15.14
N ASP A 180 -21.50 -28.50 15.33
CA ASP A 180 -20.84 -29.09 16.51
C ASP A 180 -19.41 -29.61 16.22
N LYS A 181 -18.83 -29.30 15.05
CA LYS A 181 -17.50 -29.77 14.63
C LYS A 181 -16.68 -28.66 14.00
N PHE A 182 -15.37 -28.89 13.94
CA PHE A 182 -14.47 -28.10 13.12
C PHE A 182 -14.20 -28.85 11.82
N LYS A 183 -14.38 -28.18 10.68
CA LYS A 183 -13.93 -28.69 9.37
C LYS A 183 -12.65 -27.96 8.96
N ARG A 184 -11.67 -28.72 8.48
CA ARG A 184 -10.49 -28.14 7.85
C ARG A 184 -10.88 -27.53 6.51
N ALA A 185 -10.50 -26.28 6.32
CA ALA A 185 -10.73 -25.51 5.12
C ALA A 185 -9.38 -25.05 4.56
N ARG A 186 -9.26 -25.08 3.23
CA ARG A 186 -8.16 -24.42 2.53
C ARG A 186 -8.56 -22.99 2.23
N ALA A 187 -7.75 -22.05 2.69
CA ALA A 187 -8.00 -20.63 2.52
C ALA A 187 -7.04 -19.98 1.54
N PHE A 188 -7.58 -19.08 0.74
CA PHE A 188 -6.87 -18.07 -0.02
C PHE A 188 -7.14 -16.71 0.62
N GLN A 189 -6.09 -15.90 0.78
CA GLN A 189 -6.17 -14.56 1.34
C GLN A 189 -5.52 -13.53 0.43
N LEU A 190 -6.10 -12.33 0.41
CA LEU A 190 -5.49 -11.09 -0.06
C LEU A 190 -5.51 -10.06 1.06
N GLY A 191 -4.34 -9.77 1.64
CA GLY A 191 -4.17 -8.72 2.65
C GLY A 191 -3.80 -7.37 2.02
N PHE A 192 -4.56 -6.33 2.34
CA PHE A 192 -4.38 -4.98 1.82
C PHE A 192 -3.98 -3.99 2.91
N LYS A 193 -3.03 -3.11 2.57
CA LYS A 193 -2.69 -1.92 3.36
C LYS A 193 -3.47 -0.72 2.83
N PRO A 194 -3.80 0.26 3.69
CA PRO A 194 -4.23 1.57 3.20
C PRO A 194 -3.14 2.18 2.32
N ASP A 195 -3.56 2.97 1.32
CA ASP A 195 -2.61 3.68 0.47
C ASP A 195 -1.81 4.67 1.34
N PRO A 196 -0.46 4.65 1.30
CA PRO A 196 0.35 5.51 2.15
C PRO A 196 0.17 6.97 1.74
N ILE A 197 0.23 7.88 2.71
CA ILE A 197 0.06 9.30 2.48
C ILE A 197 1.43 10.00 2.51
N ALA A 198 1.67 10.82 1.49
CA ALA A 198 2.79 11.75 1.41
C ALA A 198 2.34 13.14 1.81
N TYR A 199 2.67 13.53 3.04
CA TYR A 199 2.47 14.87 3.57
C TYR A 199 3.65 15.76 3.18
N ILE A 200 3.40 16.72 2.31
CA ILE A 200 4.39 17.68 1.83
C ILE A 200 4.14 19.03 2.49
N PHE A 201 5.06 19.43 3.38
CA PHE A 201 5.02 20.72 4.05
C PHE A 201 5.91 21.71 3.29
N GLY A 202 5.29 22.53 2.46
CA GLY A 202 5.95 23.49 1.57
C GLY A 202 5.55 23.30 0.10
N ALA A 203 4.82 24.26 -0.46
CA ALA A 203 4.33 24.28 -1.83
C ALA A 203 5.28 24.99 -2.82
N GLY A 204 6.58 25.06 -2.48
CA GLY A 204 7.64 25.57 -3.37
C GLY A 204 7.91 24.67 -4.58
N HIS A 205 8.96 24.97 -5.34
CA HIS A 205 9.33 24.21 -6.55
C HIS A 205 9.63 22.74 -6.24
N VAL A 206 10.42 22.47 -5.19
CA VAL A 206 10.73 21.10 -4.76
C VAL A 206 9.47 20.39 -4.30
N GLY A 207 8.62 21.02 -3.47
CA GLY A 207 7.35 20.42 -3.05
C GLY A 207 6.41 20.07 -4.21
N LYS A 208 6.36 20.91 -5.25
CA LYS A 208 5.64 20.60 -6.49
C LYS A 208 6.21 19.36 -7.18
N ALA A 209 7.51 19.32 -7.43
CA ALA A 209 8.14 18.16 -8.08
C ALA A 209 7.95 16.87 -7.25
N THR A 210 8.15 16.95 -5.93
CA THR A 210 7.95 15.83 -5.00
C THR A 210 6.50 15.34 -4.98
N SER A 211 5.51 16.24 -5.09
CA SER A 211 4.10 15.85 -5.16
C SER A 211 3.80 14.96 -6.38
N VAL A 212 4.41 15.27 -7.52
CA VAL A 212 4.25 14.48 -8.75
C VAL A 212 4.94 13.13 -8.60
N ALA A 213 6.19 13.11 -8.13
CA ALA A 213 6.95 11.88 -7.92
C ALA A 213 6.28 10.96 -6.89
N ALA A 214 5.76 11.50 -5.79
CA ALA A 214 5.05 10.74 -4.75
C ALA A 214 3.77 10.09 -5.30
N SER A 215 2.97 10.86 -6.06
CA SER A 215 1.77 10.33 -6.71
C SER A 215 2.10 9.21 -7.70
N LEU A 216 3.16 9.37 -8.49
CA LEU A 216 3.62 8.37 -9.47
C LEU A 216 3.93 7.02 -8.81
N VAL A 217 4.53 7.02 -7.61
CA VAL A 217 4.87 5.79 -6.88
C VAL A 217 3.78 5.33 -5.91
N GLY A 218 2.55 5.84 -6.09
CA GLY A 218 1.34 5.33 -5.46
C GLY A 218 0.98 5.92 -4.11
N PHE A 219 1.57 7.06 -3.70
CA PHE A 219 1.13 7.76 -2.50
C PHE A 219 -0.12 8.61 -2.78
N ARG A 220 -1.00 8.70 -1.77
CA ARG A 220 -1.94 9.82 -1.69
C ARG A 220 -1.17 11.06 -1.28
N VAL A 221 -1.38 12.18 -1.95
CA VAL A 221 -0.56 13.37 -1.74
C VAL A 221 -1.36 14.47 -1.07
N ILE A 222 -0.84 14.97 0.04
CA ILE A 222 -1.39 16.12 0.77
C ILE A 222 -0.31 17.20 0.78
N VAL A 223 -0.60 18.35 0.17
CA VAL A 223 0.33 19.49 0.11
C VAL A 223 -0.16 20.60 1.02
N THR A 224 0.76 21.14 1.79
CA THR A 224 0.49 22.21 2.75
C THR A 224 1.47 23.37 2.59
N ASP A 225 1.05 24.60 2.87
CA ASP A 225 1.89 25.82 2.88
C ASP A 225 1.16 26.94 3.64
N ASP A 226 1.89 27.96 4.10
CA ASP A 226 1.31 29.20 4.67
C ASP A 226 0.76 30.14 3.60
N ARG A 227 1.15 29.95 2.34
CA ARG A 227 0.78 30.81 1.21
C ARG A 227 -0.36 30.19 0.41
N ALA A 228 -1.58 30.67 0.67
CA ALA A 228 -2.79 30.21 -0.02
C ALA A 228 -2.68 30.31 -1.55
N GLU A 229 -2.00 31.33 -2.07
CA GLU A 229 -1.81 31.57 -3.51
C GLU A 229 -0.98 30.47 -4.21
N LEU A 230 -0.20 29.69 -3.46
CA LEU A 230 0.54 28.56 -4.01
C LEU A 230 -0.28 27.27 -4.09
N LEU A 231 -1.34 27.16 -3.28
CA LEU A 231 -2.11 25.93 -3.12
C LEU A 231 -3.28 25.87 -4.11
N THR A 232 -2.95 25.82 -5.41
CA THR A 232 -3.95 25.73 -6.48
C THR A 232 -3.96 24.37 -7.17
N ARG A 233 -5.12 23.99 -7.72
CA ARG A 233 -5.28 22.73 -8.47
C ARG A 233 -4.45 22.70 -9.75
N GLU A 234 -4.21 23.85 -10.39
CA GLU A 234 -3.36 23.96 -11.57
C GLU A 234 -1.90 23.66 -11.25
N ARG A 235 -1.42 24.03 -10.05
CA ARG A 235 -0.06 23.72 -9.61
C ARG A 235 0.08 22.27 -9.13
N PHE A 236 -0.99 21.72 -8.54
CA PHE A 236 -1.01 20.40 -7.92
C PHE A 236 -2.20 19.54 -8.39
N PRO A 237 -2.26 19.16 -9.68
CA PRO A 237 -3.39 18.40 -10.22
C PRO A 237 -3.54 17.02 -9.57
N ASN A 238 -2.43 16.42 -9.14
CA ASN A 238 -2.41 15.07 -8.55
C ASN A 238 -2.51 15.07 -7.02
N ALA A 239 -2.59 16.23 -6.37
CA ALA A 239 -2.74 16.28 -4.92
C ALA A 239 -4.17 15.88 -4.52
N ASN A 240 -4.29 14.94 -3.59
CA ASN A 240 -5.59 14.55 -3.04
C ASN A 240 -6.19 15.68 -2.19
N MET A 241 -5.35 16.43 -1.48
CA MET A 241 -5.78 17.57 -0.65
C MET A 241 -4.72 18.68 -0.67
N LEU A 242 -5.19 19.93 -0.68
CA LEU A 242 -4.38 21.13 -0.50
C LEU A 242 -4.85 21.80 0.78
N ARG A 243 -3.92 22.13 1.69
CA ARG A 243 -4.28 22.65 3.02
C ARG A 243 -3.40 23.83 3.41
N ILE A 244 -4.03 24.94 3.78
CA ILE A 244 -3.33 26.12 4.29
C ILE A 244 -2.94 25.87 5.74
N ILE A 245 -1.70 26.20 6.11
CA ILE A 245 -1.23 26.23 7.50
C ILE A 245 -1.32 27.66 8.00
N GLU A 246 -2.31 27.92 8.86
CA GLU A 246 -2.52 29.24 9.47
C GLU A 246 -1.75 29.39 10.79
N ASN A 247 -1.50 28.27 11.47
CA ASN A 247 -0.82 28.23 12.76
C ASN A 247 0.31 27.19 12.76
N PHE A 248 1.55 27.65 12.86
CA PHE A 248 2.73 26.79 12.92
C PHE A 248 2.99 26.18 14.29
N SER A 249 2.38 26.68 15.36
CA SER A 249 2.50 26.06 16.69
C SER A 249 1.74 24.74 16.79
N ASP A 250 0.73 24.54 15.92
CA ASP A 250 0.07 23.25 15.77
C ASP A 250 -0.46 23.05 14.33
N PRO A 251 0.45 22.75 13.38
CA PRO A 251 0.13 22.68 11.96
C PRO A 251 -0.67 21.42 11.59
N LEU A 252 -0.79 20.46 12.51
CA LEU A 252 -1.48 19.19 12.30
C LEU A 252 -2.92 19.22 12.84
N MET A 253 -3.27 20.12 13.77
CA MET A 253 -4.63 20.23 14.31
C MET A 253 -5.69 20.53 13.25
N ALA A 254 -6.97 20.33 13.58
CA ALA A 254 -8.03 20.75 12.69
C ALA A 254 -7.98 22.27 12.46
N SER A 255 -8.22 22.69 11.22
CA SER A 255 -8.48 24.09 10.88
C SER A 255 -9.95 24.26 10.51
N ARG A 256 -10.35 25.51 10.22
CA ARG A 256 -11.74 25.81 9.83
C ARG A 256 -12.21 24.99 8.63
N ASP A 257 -11.32 24.74 7.68
CA ASP A 257 -11.65 24.14 6.38
C ASP A 257 -11.04 22.75 6.17
N ALA A 258 -10.36 22.18 7.18
CA ALA A 258 -9.74 20.86 7.07
C ALA A 258 -9.69 20.11 8.42
N PRO A 259 -9.89 18.77 8.42
CA PRO A 259 -9.74 17.97 9.62
C PRO A 259 -8.27 17.93 10.10
N ALA A 260 -8.08 17.46 11.33
CA ALA A 260 -6.76 17.18 11.85
C ALA A 260 -6.02 16.16 10.97
N ILE A 261 -4.71 16.32 10.85
CA ILE A 261 -3.82 15.40 10.16
C ILE A 261 -3.33 14.36 11.15
N GLU A 262 -3.74 13.12 10.93
CA GLU A 262 -3.19 11.95 11.63
C GLU A 262 -2.17 11.27 10.73
N ILE A 263 -0.92 11.17 11.21
CA ILE A 263 0.19 10.58 10.45
C ILE A 263 0.56 9.23 11.07
N GLY A 264 0.35 8.17 10.29
CA GLY A 264 0.59 6.79 10.66
C GLY A 264 1.95 6.23 10.24
N PRO A 265 2.27 4.99 10.64
CA PRO A 265 3.55 4.32 10.35
C PRO A 265 3.80 4.02 8.88
N GLN A 266 2.79 4.04 8.02
CA GLN A 266 2.93 3.89 6.57
C GLN A 266 3.15 5.22 5.83
N ASP A 267 2.92 6.35 6.50
CA ASP A 267 2.94 7.67 5.89
C ASP A 267 4.33 8.28 5.94
N CYS A 268 4.58 9.21 5.00
CA CYS A 268 5.80 10.01 4.98
C CYS A 268 5.47 11.49 5.14
N ALA A 269 6.27 12.17 5.96
CA ALA A 269 6.20 13.61 6.18
C ALA A 269 7.48 14.26 5.69
N MET A 270 7.34 15.23 4.79
CA MET A 270 8.47 15.89 4.12
C MET A 270 8.39 17.39 4.36
N ILE A 271 9.34 17.90 5.13
CA ILE A 271 9.47 19.32 5.45
C ILE A 271 10.31 19.96 4.34
N LEU A 272 9.64 20.65 3.43
CA LEU A 272 10.16 21.32 2.24
C LEU A 272 9.91 22.84 2.28
N THR A 273 9.91 23.43 3.48
CA THR A 273 9.59 24.84 3.67
C THR A 273 10.80 25.75 3.42
N ARG A 274 10.60 27.07 3.58
CA ARG A 274 11.57 28.12 3.25
C ARG A 274 12.29 28.72 4.46
N LYS A 275 11.87 28.46 5.69
CA LYS A 275 12.37 29.15 6.90
C LYS A 275 12.72 28.16 8.02
N PRO A 276 13.94 28.26 8.61
CA PRO A 276 14.35 27.38 9.71
C PRO A 276 13.39 27.35 10.89
N ASP A 277 12.81 28.48 11.28
CA ASP A 277 11.88 28.55 12.42
C ASP A 277 10.60 27.75 12.15
N ILE A 278 10.06 27.86 10.93
CA ILE A 278 8.92 27.06 10.49
C ILE A 278 9.27 25.58 10.48
N ASP A 279 10.45 25.22 9.94
CA ASP A 279 10.90 23.84 9.89
C ASP A 279 11.04 23.21 11.27
N LYS A 280 11.52 23.99 12.26
CA LYS A 280 11.68 23.53 13.65
C LYS A 280 10.34 23.27 14.32
N GLU A 281 9.36 24.16 14.18
CA GLU A 281 8.02 23.95 14.71
C GLU A 281 7.34 22.74 14.05
N MET A 282 7.39 22.66 12.72
CA MET A 282 6.86 21.53 11.96
C MET A 282 7.51 20.21 12.42
N LEU A 283 8.84 20.19 12.58
CA LEU A 283 9.55 18.99 12.99
C LEU A 283 9.20 18.56 14.43
N SER A 284 9.05 19.51 15.35
CA SER A 284 8.60 19.24 16.73
C SER A 284 7.26 18.50 16.76
N CYS A 285 6.30 18.93 15.94
CA CYS A 285 5.01 18.26 15.82
C CYS A 285 5.13 16.87 15.17
N LEU A 286 5.90 16.76 14.08
CA LEU A 286 6.06 15.50 13.34
C LEU A 286 6.76 14.42 14.15
N LEU A 287 7.74 14.78 14.99
CA LEU A 287 8.43 13.84 15.88
C LEU A 287 7.49 13.19 16.90
N ARG A 288 6.37 13.83 17.26
CA ARG A 288 5.34 13.27 18.16
C ARG A 288 4.41 12.29 17.46
N THR A 289 4.43 12.23 16.13
CA THR A 289 3.61 11.29 15.35
C THR A 289 4.29 9.92 15.23
N LYS A 290 3.57 8.96 14.64
CA LYS A 290 4.11 7.64 14.30
C LYS A 290 4.58 7.56 12.84
N ALA A 291 4.84 8.69 12.17
CA ALA A 291 5.28 8.73 10.78
C ALA A 291 6.40 7.71 10.50
N GLY A 292 6.23 6.92 9.44
CA GLY A 292 7.21 5.93 9.00
C GLY A 292 8.46 6.54 8.37
N TYR A 293 8.35 7.79 7.91
CA TYR A 293 9.46 8.58 7.40
C TYR A 293 9.25 10.06 7.71
N ILE A 294 10.29 10.73 8.21
CA ILE A 294 10.34 12.17 8.40
C ILE A 294 11.57 12.71 7.67
N GLY A 295 11.35 13.49 6.62
CA GLY A 295 12.41 14.12 5.84
C GLY A 295 12.46 15.62 6.06
N LEU A 296 13.66 16.18 6.23
CA LEU A 296 13.88 17.62 6.37
C LEU A 296 14.83 18.13 5.29
N ILE A 297 14.32 19.00 4.41
CA ILE A 297 15.16 19.70 3.43
C ILE A 297 16.10 20.68 4.14
N GLY A 298 17.37 20.71 3.72
CA GLY A 298 18.33 21.66 4.26
C GLY A 298 19.76 21.14 4.28
N SER A 299 20.70 22.07 4.47
CA SER A 299 22.10 21.73 4.73
C SER A 299 22.27 21.09 6.10
N LYS A 300 23.41 20.40 6.30
CA LYS A 300 23.81 19.87 7.62
C LYS A 300 23.81 20.96 8.68
N THR A 301 24.33 22.14 8.37
CA THR A 301 24.35 23.29 9.27
C THR A 301 22.95 23.72 9.72
N LYS A 302 21.98 23.80 8.79
CA LYS A 302 20.58 24.13 9.12
C LYS A 302 19.99 23.06 10.05
N ARG A 303 20.18 21.78 9.72
CA ARG A 303 19.73 20.66 10.55
C ARG A 303 20.31 20.73 11.95
N ASP A 304 21.62 20.94 12.08
CA ASP A 304 22.31 20.93 13.37
C ASP A 304 21.79 22.04 14.29
N GLY A 305 21.50 23.23 13.74
CA GLY A 305 20.85 24.32 14.47
C GLY A 305 19.44 23.97 14.96
N ILE A 306 18.61 23.38 14.08
CA ILE A 306 17.26 22.93 14.45
C ILE A 306 17.31 21.83 15.52
N PHE A 307 18.23 20.87 15.40
CA PHE A 307 18.38 19.78 16.36
C PHE A 307 18.87 20.28 17.71
N ALA A 308 19.75 21.29 17.76
CA ALA A 308 20.16 21.92 19.01
C ALA A 308 18.94 22.53 19.74
N ALA A 309 18.11 23.30 19.04
CA ALA A 309 16.89 23.87 19.63
C ALA A 309 15.90 22.80 20.11
N LEU A 310 15.70 21.73 19.32
CA LEU A 310 14.80 20.63 19.72
C LEU A 310 15.31 19.86 20.95
N ARG A 311 16.64 19.75 21.15
CA ARG A 311 17.19 19.15 22.39
C ARG A 311 16.86 19.99 23.61
N GLU A 312 16.92 21.32 23.49
CA GLU A 312 16.52 22.24 24.57
C GLU A 312 15.03 22.09 24.92
N GLU A 313 14.20 21.68 23.96
CA GLU A 313 12.78 21.35 24.15
C GLU A 313 12.52 19.92 24.65
N GLY A 314 13.58 19.13 24.88
CA GLY A 314 13.49 17.80 25.49
C GLY A 314 13.36 16.64 24.52
N PHE A 315 13.54 16.85 23.21
CA PHE A 315 13.60 15.73 22.25
C PHE A 315 14.88 14.92 22.43
N SER A 316 14.75 13.59 22.44
CA SER A 316 15.88 12.68 22.62
C SER A 316 16.65 12.45 21.31
N GLU A 317 17.87 11.92 21.40
CA GLU A 317 18.60 11.47 20.20
C GLU A 317 17.84 10.37 19.45
N SER A 318 17.05 9.55 20.15
CA SER A 318 16.19 8.55 19.52
C SER A 318 15.12 9.20 18.65
N ASP A 319 14.52 10.31 19.11
CA ASP A 319 13.54 11.05 18.33
C ASP A 319 14.19 11.66 17.09
N LEU A 320 15.32 12.34 17.27
CA LEU A 320 16.05 13.00 16.19
C LEU A 320 16.61 12.01 15.16
N SER A 321 16.93 10.77 15.57
CA SER A 321 17.43 9.73 14.67
C SER A 321 16.40 9.27 13.61
N ARG A 322 15.12 9.58 13.83
CA ARG A 322 14.02 9.32 12.86
C ARG A 322 14.03 10.28 11.68
N VAL A 323 14.84 11.34 11.73
CA VAL A 323 14.82 12.44 10.75
C VAL A 323 15.90 12.24 9.69
N HIS A 324 15.46 12.14 8.44
CA HIS A 324 16.31 12.10 7.26
C HIS A 324 16.68 13.52 6.83
N SER A 325 17.91 13.94 7.12
CA SER A 325 18.41 15.28 6.76
C SER A 325 19.93 15.33 6.53
N PRO A 326 20.41 15.86 5.39
CA PRO A 326 19.64 16.36 4.25
C PRO A 326 18.72 15.27 3.66
N ILE A 327 17.51 15.65 3.28
CA ILE A 327 16.50 14.73 2.73
C ILE A 327 16.94 14.18 1.36
N GLY A 328 16.69 12.90 1.11
CA GLY A 328 16.94 12.23 -0.16
C GLY A 328 18.34 11.59 -0.27
N LEU A 329 18.48 10.66 -1.21
CA LEU A 329 19.75 9.98 -1.50
C LEU A 329 20.76 10.92 -2.17
N GLY A 330 22.04 10.75 -1.83
CA GLY A 330 23.16 11.52 -2.40
C GLY A 330 23.48 11.18 -3.86
N ILE A 331 22.58 11.50 -4.79
CA ILE A 331 22.71 11.22 -6.23
C ILE A 331 23.25 12.40 -7.04
N GLY A 332 23.69 13.48 -6.39
CA GLY A 332 24.16 14.70 -7.06
C GLY A 332 23.06 15.57 -7.67
N ALA A 333 21.82 15.45 -7.17
CA ALA A 333 20.65 16.19 -7.65
C ALA A 333 20.82 17.72 -7.52
N GLN A 334 20.42 18.45 -8.56
CA GLN A 334 20.51 19.91 -8.64
C GLN A 334 19.16 20.57 -8.97
N THR A 335 18.35 19.94 -9.83
CA THR A 335 17.03 20.45 -10.20
C THR A 335 15.96 20.02 -9.18
N PRO A 336 14.83 20.74 -9.06
CA PRO A 336 13.71 20.30 -8.22
C PRO A 336 13.22 18.88 -8.53
N GLU A 337 13.23 18.50 -9.80
CA GLU A 337 12.84 17.16 -10.29
C GLU A 337 13.84 16.09 -9.86
N GLU A 338 15.14 16.33 -10.02
CA GLU A 338 16.19 15.41 -9.53
C GLU A 338 16.14 15.27 -8.01
N ILE A 339 15.90 16.37 -7.28
CA ILE A 339 15.73 16.35 -5.83
C ILE A 339 14.49 15.53 -5.45
N ALA A 340 13.37 15.68 -6.16
CA ALA A 340 12.17 14.89 -5.94
C ALA A 340 12.41 13.38 -6.15
N ILE A 341 13.16 13.00 -7.19
CA ILE A 341 13.56 11.60 -7.41
C ILE A 341 14.45 11.10 -6.28
N SER A 342 15.44 11.90 -5.86
CA SER A 342 16.32 11.59 -4.72
C SER A 342 15.54 11.35 -3.43
N ILE A 343 14.56 12.21 -3.12
CA ILE A 343 13.66 12.09 -1.96
C ILE A 343 12.84 10.80 -2.05
N MET A 344 12.14 10.58 -3.17
CA MET A 344 11.27 9.42 -3.29
C MET A 344 12.04 8.10 -3.34
N ALA A 345 13.27 8.10 -3.88
CA ALA A 345 14.16 6.94 -3.80
C ALA A 345 14.54 6.61 -2.35
N GLU A 346 14.84 7.61 -1.52
CA GLU A 346 15.10 7.40 -0.09
C GLU A 346 13.85 6.88 0.63
N VAL A 347 12.68 7.49 0.40
CA VAL A 347 11.40 7.05 0.98
C VAL A 347 11.11 5.58 0.64
N ILE A 348 11.32 5.18 -0.62
CA ILE A 348 11.13 3.78 -1.05
C ILE A 348 12.13 2.86 -0.36
N ALA A 349 13.40 3.27 -0.24
CA ALA A 349 14.43 2.48 0.43
C ALA A 349 14.12 2.27 1.92
N VAL A 350 13.68 3.32 2.63
CA VAL A 350 13.24 3.26 4.04
C VAL A 350 12.07 2.30 4.18
N ARG A 351 11.02 2.49 3.37
CA ARG A 351 9.80 1.67 3.43
C ARG A 351 10.06 0.19 3.13
N SER A 352 11.07 -0.10 2.31
CA SER A 352 11.44 -1.46 1.94
C SER A 352 12.46 -2.08 2.91
N GLY A 353 12.96 -1.32 3.89
CA GLY A 353 14.00 -1.78 4.82
C GLY A 353 15.38 -1.94 4.19
N VAL A 354 15.63 -1.30 3.04
CA VAL A 354 16.88 -1.43 2.26
C VAL A 354 17.63 -0.09 2.18
N LEU A 355 17.51 0.74 3.22
CA LEU A 355 18.34 1.94 3.32
C LEU A 355 19.81 1.54 3.11
N PRO A 356 20.49 2.10 2.10
CA PRO A 356 21.90 1.83 1.91
C PRO A 356 22.63 2.20 3.20
N LYS A 357 23.48 1.32 3.71
CA LYS A 357 24.47 1.72 4.70
C LYS A 357 25.39 2.72 4.00
N LEU A 358 25.18 4.01 4.26
CA LEU A 358 26.05 5.09 3.80
C LEU A 358 27.39 5.04 4.54
#